data_AF-A0A9X1UYF5-F1
#
_entry.id   AF-A0A9X1UYF5-F1
#
_cell.length_a   1.000
_cell.length_b   1.000
_cell.length_c   1.000
_cell.angle_alpha   90.00
_cell.angle_beta   90.00
_cell.angle_gamma   90.00
#
_symmetry.space_group_name_H-M   'P 1'
#
loop_
_entity.id
_entity.type
_entity.pdbx_description
1 polymer ?
#
loop_
_entity_poly.entity_id
_entity_poly.type
_entity_poly.pdbx_seq_one_letter_code
_entity_poly.pdbx_strand_id
1 'polypeptide(L)'
;MDKKRLNIAESIQRLTNILESRLKAEGFTEYFDKELEDLLLTIALMPHLKPDYFTRIIQKYMPQGGDFVEFGGVKGKNHRGILPTGETAQYILGGIDYNLRLKVANMLQDEAYLVKEGILYLETVPEGEPMMSGKLVMAQDYVDFYLTGKRSKPKFSSNFPAREIFTEMDWEDLVLSKDVLEQIQELQIWLNHHTKLFNDWGLARKLKPGYRTLFHGPSGTGKTLTATLLGKHTGKPVFRVDLSTVVSKYIGETEKNLERLFTKARNRDWILFFDEADAIFGKRTGVKDAHDRFANQEVSYLLQRVEDFDGLVILSSNFKSNIDDAFLRRFNSIIKFPFPTREERKSIAQKGFPVEVKFEENLDIPEIISGYELSGGNIMNVVQFSCLQAIEGGDDVVLQDMVLKGIRREIEKEGKMFHNKSVG
;
A
#
# COMPACT_ATOMS: atom_id res chain seq x y z
N MET A 1 -4.74 19.47 -6.15
CA MET A 1 -5.38 19.90 -7.40
C MET A 1 -6.39 18.85 -7.83
N ASP A 2 -7.68 19.13 -7.67
CA ASP A 2 -8.73 18.42 -8.39
C ASP A 2 -9.07 19.24 -9.65
N LYS A 3 -9.07 18.63 -10.84
CA LYS A 3 -9.58 19.17 -12.12
C LYS A 3 -8.75 20.18 -12.97
N LYS A 4 -7.42 20.11 -13.01
CA LYS A 4 -6.69 20.50 -14.25
C LYS A 4 -6.06 19.25 -14.85
N ARG A 5 -6.69 18.68 -15.88
CA ARG A 5 -5.99 17.72 -16.74
C ARG A 5 -4.86 18.50 -17.41
N LEU A 6 -3.62 18.09 -17.21
CA LEU A 6 -2.49 18.54 -18.03
C LEU A 6 -2.94 18.45 -19.50
N ASN A 7 -2.98 19.58 -20.20
CA ASN A 7 -3.30 19.57 -21.62
C ASN A 7 -2.05 19.10 -22.38
N ILE A 8 -1.87 17.79 -22.45
CA ILE A 8 -0.64 17.16 -22.95
C ILE A 8 -0.25 17.71 -24.33
N ALA A 9 -1.22 17.90 -25.23
CA ALA A 9 -0.94 18.42 -26.57
C ALA A 9 -0.37 19.86 -26.53
N GLU A 10 -0.99 20.73 -25.74
CA GLU A 10 -0.57 22.11 -25.55
C GLU A 10 0.79 22.20 -24.83
N SER A 11 0.98 21.42 -23.77
CA SER A 11 2.23 21.37 -23.02
C SER A 11 3.39 20.81 -23.86
N ILE A 12 3.14 19.82 -24.73
CA ILE A 12 4.14 19.31 -25.69
C ILE A 12 4.49 20.39 -26.72
N GLN A 13 3.51 21.10 -27.27
CA GLN A 13 3.77 22.15 -28.25
C GLN A 13 4.61 23.27 -27.62
N ARG A 14 4.27 23.68 -26.39
CA ARG A 14 5.05 24.67 -25.63
C ARG A 14 6.46 24.17 -25.33
N LEU A 15 6.61 22.95 -24.84
CA LEU A 15 7.91 22.32 -24.60
C LEU A 15 8.77 22.29 -25.88
N THR A 16 8.15 21.98 -27.02
CA THR A 16 8.83 21.96 -28.33
C THR A 16 9.34 23.36 -28.68
N ASN A 17 8.48 24.38 -28.58
CA ASN A 17 8.85 25.76 -28.90
C ASN A 17 10.00 26.26 -28.00
N ILE A 18 9.93 26.00 -26.69
CA ILE A 18 10.98 26.36 -25.73
C ILE A 18 12.29 25.69 -26.12
N LEU A 19 12.29 24.36 -26.30
CA LEU A 19 13.51 23.62 -26.60
C LEU A 19 14.13 24.03 -27.94
N GLU A 20 13.33 24.32 -28.96
CA GLU A 20 13.84 24.83 -30.24
C GLU A 20 14.46 26.22 -30.11
N SER A 21 13.86 27.15 -29.35
CA SER A 21 14.46 28.45 -29.05
C SER A 21 15.80 28.30 -28.32
N ARG A 22 15.86 27.41 -27.30
CA ARG A 22 17.10 27.10 -26.56
C ARG A 22 18.22 26.61 -27.48
N LEU A 23 17.91 25.68 -28.36
CA LEU A 23 18.90 25.06 -29.26
C LEU A 23 19.36 25.99 -30.38
N LYS A 24 18.56 26.99 -30.76
CA LYS A 24 18.93 28.00 -31.76
C LYS A 24 19.79 29.14 -31.20
N ALA A 25 19.98 29.22 -29.88
CA ALA A 25 20.58 30.38 -29.19
C ALA A 25 19.88 31.73 -29.52
N GLU A 26 18.65 31.68 -30.05
CA GLU A 26 17.82 32.84 -30.35
C GLU A 26 17.17 33.32 -29.03
N GLY A 27 17.76 34.37 -28.44
CA GLY A 27 17.26 35.23 -27.36
C GLY A 27 16.07 34.77 -26.51
N PHE A 28 16.31 34.71 -25.19
CA PHE A 28 15.33 34.41 -24.13
C PHE A 28 14.06 35.25 -24.28
N THR A 29 12.93 34.60 -24.54
CA THR A 29 11.62 35.25 -24.47
C THR A 29 10.70 34.53 -23.48
N GLU A 30 10.35 35.31 -22.45
CA GLU A 30 9.26 35.22 -21.48
C GLU A 30 9.30 34.20 -20.33
N TYR A 31 8.90 34.75 -19.19
CA TYR A 31 8.98 34.25 -17.82
C TYR A 31 7.65 33.56 -17.48
N PHE A 32 7.63 32.23 -17.36
CA PHE A 32 6.40 31.45 -17.17
C PHE A 32 6.23 30.96 -15.72
N ASP A 33 5.99 31.87 -14.76
CA ASP A 33 5.92 31.48 -13.34
C ASP A 33 4.70 30.60 -12.97
N LYS A 34 3.66 30.55 -13.81
CA LYS A 34 2.43 29.77 -13.56
C LYS A 34 2.38 28.40 -14.25
N GLU A 35 3.40 28.01 -15.01
CA GLU A 35 3.34 26.84 -15.91
C GLU A 35 4.57 25.91 -15.84
N LEU A 36 5.54 26.21 -14.96
CA LEU A 36 6.75 25.39 -14.80
C LEU A 36 6.45 23.95 -14.38
N GLU A 37 5.44 23.74 -13.53
CA GLU A 37 5.02 22.40 -13.09
C GLU A 37 4.53 21.55 -14.27
N ASP A 38 3.66 22.11 -15.12
CA ASP A 38 3.11 21.40 -16.28
C ASP A 38 4.21 21.03 -17.28
N LEU A 39 5.17 21.94 -17.51
CA LEU A 39 6.31 21.66 -18.37
C LEU A 39 7.25 20.61 -17.77
N LEU A 40 7.51 20.67 -16.46
CA LEU A 40 8.33 19.68 -15.76
C LEU A 40 7.70 18.28 -15.81
N LEU A 41 6.38 18.19 -15.59
CA LEU A 41 5.61 16.96 -15.78
C LEU A 41 5.70 16.46 -17.23
N THR A 42 5.63 17.37 -18.21
CA THR A 42 5.72 17.03 -19.64
C THR A 42 7.10 16.50 -20.00
N ILE A 43 8.18 17.08 -19.46
CA ILE A 43 9.56 16.61 -19.65
C ILE A 43 9.68 15.17 -19.14
N ALA A 44 9.19 14.88 -17.93
CA ALA A 44 9.23 13.54 -17.35
C ALA A 44 8.34 12.53 -18.09
N LEU A 45 7.19 12.97 -18.64
CA LEU A 45 6.26 12.12 -19.38
C LEU A 45 6.75 11.81 -20.81
N MET A 46 7.59 12.68 -21.39
CA MET A 46 7.97 12.61 -22.79
C MET A 46 8.58 11.26 -23.23
N PRO A 47 9.49 10.61 -22.48
CA PRO A 47 10.01 9.29 -22.86
C PRO A 47 8.94 8.20 -22.99
N HIS A 48 7.81 8.35 -22.31
CA HIS A 48 6.68 7.41 -22.38
C HIS A 48 5.79 7.67 -23.60
N LEU A 49 5.67 8.93 -24.03
CA LEU A 49 4.88 9.33 -25.19
C LEU A 49 5.63 9.18 -26.51
N LYS A 50 6.90 9.60 -26.50
CA LYS A 50 7.76 9.66 -27.68
C LYS A 50 9.21 9.38 -27.26
N PRO A 51 9.62 8.10 -27.22
CA PRO A 51 10.92 7.66 -26.69
C PRO A 51 12.14 8.32 -27.34
N ASP A 52 12.03 8.73 -28.60
CA ASP A 52 13.10 9.34 -29.39
C ASP A 52 13.07 10.88 -29.36
N TYR A 53 12.12 11.52 -28.68
CA TYR A 53 11.85 12.96 -28.78
C TYR A 53 13.09 13.82 -28.54
N PHE A 54 13.76 13.66 -27.40
CA PHE A 54 14.92 14.47 -27.04
C PHE A 54 16.10 14.20 -27.97
N THR A 55 16.36 12.92 -28.28
CA THR A 55 17.40 12.51 -29.22
C THR A 55 17.19 13.15 -30.59
N ARG A 56 15.97 13.09 -31.13
CA ARG A 56 15.62 13.63 -32.45
C ARG A 56 15.74 15.14 -32.50
N ILE A 57 15.32 15.83 -31.44
CA ILE A 57 15.44 17.29 -31.38
C ILE A 57 16.91 17.72 -31.27
N ILE A 58 17.72 17.07 -30.43
CA ILE A 58 19.15 17.39 -30.34
C ILE A 58 19.84 17.13 -31.69
N GLN A 59 19.57 15.99 -32.34
CA GLN A 59 20.14 15.66 -33.66
C GLN A 59 19.81 16.69 -34.75
N LYS A 60 18.62 17.32 -34.69
CA LYS A 60 18.23 18.37 -35.63
C LYS A 60 19.18 19.58 -35.59
N TYR A 61 19.71 19.91 -34.41
CA TYR A 61 20.58 21.07 -34.20
C TYR A 61 22.07 20.70 -34.06
N MET A 62 22.37 19.42 -33.81
CA MET A 62 23.72 18.85 -33.78
C MET A 62 23.82 17.62 -34.69
N PRO A 63 23.70 17.78 -36.02
CA PRO A 63 23.63 16.67 -36.97
C PRO A 63 24.93 15.88 -37.11
N GLN A 64 26.07 16.49 -36.77
CA GLN A 64 27.39 15.82 -36.81
C GLN A 64 27.68 14.98 -35.55
N GLY A 65 26.74 14.94 -34.59
CA GLY A 65 26.95 14.29 -33.30
C GLY A 65 27.84 15.11 -32.36
N GLY A 66 27.95 14.65 -31.11
CA GLY A 66 28.67 15.32 -30.03
C GLY A 66 27.95 15.13 -28.70
N ASP A 67 28.69 15.20 -27.59
CA ASP A 67 28.08 15.23 -26.25
C ASP A 67 27.60 16.66 -25.96
N PHE A 68 26.28 16.81 -25.88
CA PHE A 68 25.67 18.08 -25.49
C PHE A 68 25.52 18.16 -23.98
N VAL A 69 26.65 18.37 -23.30
CA VAL A 69 26.78 18.31 -21.83
C VAL A 69 25.75 19.20 -21.12
N GLU A 70 25.47 20.38 -21.65
CA GLU A 70 24.55 21.35 -21.04
C GLU A 70 23.10 20.84 -20.93
N PHE A 71 22.70 19.90 -21.79
CA PHE A 71 21.36 19.30 -21.77
C PHE A 71 21.19 18.23 -20.69
N GLY A 72 22.29 17.66 -20.19
CA GLY A 72 22.26 16.51 -19.31
C GLY A 72 21.61 15.29 -19.97
N GLY A 73 20.91 14.49 -19.17
CA GLY A 73 20.23 13.28 -19.62
C GLY A 73 21.11 12.03 -19.54
N VAL A 74 20.46 10.87 -19.40
CA VAL A 74 21.14 9.56 -19.29
C VAL A 74 20.60 8.55 -20.29
N LYS A 75 21.44 7.60 -20.72
CA LYS A 75 20.98 6.46 -21.52
C LYS A 75 20.36 5.40 -20.61
N GLY A 76 19.17 4.94 -20.97
CA GLY A 76 18.54 3.83 -20.25
C GLY A 76 19.17 2.49 -20.62
N LYS A 77 19.08 1.50 -19.71
CA LYS A 77 19.52 0.12 -20.00
C LYS A 77 18.72 -0.52 -21.15
N ASN A 78 17.40 -0.28 -21.14
CA ASN A 78 16.46 -0.83 -22.13
C ASN A 78 15.86 0.26 -23.04
N HIS A 79 16.02 1.53 -22.67
CA HIS A 79 15.49 2.67 -23.42
C HIS A 79 16.53 3.17 -24.42
N ARG A 80 16.17 3.21 -25.71
CA ARG A 80 17.10 3.54 -26.81
C ARG A 80 17.31 5.04 -27.04
N GLY A 81 16.54 5.91 -26.37
CA GLY A 81 16.71 7.37 -26.40
C GLY A 81 17.32 7.94 -25.12
N ILE A 82 17.35 9.28 -25.03
CA ILE A 82 17.79 10.00 -23.84
C ILE A 82 16.66 10.05 -22.81
N LEU A 83 16.95 9.67 -21.56
CA LEU A 83 16.06 9.88 -20.42
C LEU A 83 16.44 11.20 -19.75
N PRO A 84 15.48 12.08 -19.43
CA PRO A 84 15.76 13.39 -18.85
C PRO A 84 16.32 13.25 -17.43
N THR A 85 17.21 14.15 -17.04
CA THR A 85 17.69 14.34 -15.67
C THR A 85 17.17 15.64 -15.07
N GLY A 86 17.48 15.91 -13.80
CA GLY A 86 17.27 17.24 -13.21
C GLY A 86 17.97 18.35 -14.00
N GLU A 87 19.17 18.07 -14.53
CA GLU A 87 19.90 18.99 -15.42
C GLU A 87 19.15 19.22 -16.73
N THR A 88 18.53 18.19 -17.32
CA THR A 88 17.66 18.36 -18.49
C THR A 88 16.51 19.30 -18.19
N ALA A 89 15.87 19.17 -17.02
CA ALA A 89 14.82 20.09 -16.61
C ALA A 89 15.35 21.53 -16.42
N GLN A 90 16.50 21.70 -15.77
CA GLN A 90 17.14 23.01 -15.58
C GLN A 90 17.54 23.66 -16.90
N TYR A 91 18.06 22.89 -17.85
CA TYR A 91 18.43 23.39 -19.17
C TYR A 91 17.21 23.87 -19.95
N ILE A 92 16.19 23.02 -20.06
CA ILE A 92 14.99 23.33 -20.85
C ILE A 92 14.26 24.53 -20.25
N LEU A 93 13.98 24.49 -18.95
CA LEU A 93 13.14 25.48 -18.29
C LEU A 93 13.92 26.74 -17.89
N GLY A 94 15.15 26.58 -17.41
CA GLY A 94 15.98 27.69 -16.91
C GLY A 94 16.97 28.27 -17.92
N GLY A 95 17.45 27.50 -18.90
CA GLY A 95 18.44 27.99 -19.87
C GLY A 95 19.72 28.47 -19.18
N ILE A 96 20.06 29.76 -19.29
CA ILE A 96 21.21 30.40 -18.62
C ILE A 96 20.77 31.22 -17.40
N ASP A 97 19.47 31.33 -17.14
CA ASP A 97 18.93 32.06 -16.01
C ASP A 97 19.08 31.22 -14.73
N TYR A 98 20.05 31.61 -13.90
CA TYR A 98 20.34 30.92 -12.64
C TYR A 98 19.15 30.96 -11.66
N ASN A 99 18.32 32.02 -11.66
CA ASN A 99 17.17 32.09 -10.78
C ASN A 99 16.09 31.08 -11.20
N LEU A 100 15.83 30.95 -12.51
CA LEU A 100 14.91 29.94 -13.01
C LEU A 100 15.46 28.52 -12.80
N ARG A 101 16.77 28.30 -12.99
CA ARG A 101 17.40 27.00 -12.67
C ARG A 101 17.27 26.64 -11.19
N LEU A 102 17.41 27.62 -10.28
CA LEU A 102 17.19 27.43 -8.85
C LEU A 102 15.72 27.13 -8.53
N LYS A 103 14.76 27.81 -9.18
CA LYS A 103 13.33 27.49 -9.04
C LYS A 103 13.04 26.04 -9.43
N VAL A 104 13.55 25.59 -10.58
CA VAL A 104 13.40 24.20 -11.04
C VAL A 104 14.04 23.21 -10.07
N ALA A 105 15.24 23.53 -9.55
CA ALA A 105 15.89 22.71 -8.56
C ALA A 105 15.05 22.57 -7.29
N ASN A 106 14.50 23.69 -6.78
CA ASN A 106 13.64 23.70 -5.61
C ASN A 106 12.36 22.90 -5.82
N MET A 107 11.81 22.83 -7.04
CA MET A 107 10.63 22.00 -7.37
C MET A 107 10.90 20.49 -7.36
N LEU A 108 12.18 20.10 -7.37
CA LEU A 108 12.65 18.71 -7.39
C LEU A 108 13.32 18.30 -6.07
N GLN A 109 13.29 19.16 -5.05
CA GLN A 109 13.72 18.81 -3.69
C GLN A 109 12.64 18.00 -2.96
N ASP A 110 13.04 17.27 -1.91
CA ASP A 110 12.18 16.33 -1.18
C ASP A 110 10.94 16.98 -0.57
N GLU A 111 11.02 18.25 -0.14
CA GLU A 111 9.90 19.00 0.43
C GLU A 111 8.94 19.58 -0.62
N ALA A 112 9.34 19.61 -1.89
CA ALA A 112 8.55 20.21 -2.95
C ALA A 112 7.31 19.38 -3.26
N TYR A 113 6.22 20.05 -3.66
CA TYR A 113 4.92 19.42 -3.87
C TYR A 113 5.00 18.18 -4.79
N LEU A 114 5.60 18.29 -5.98
CA LEU A 114 5.64 17.18 -6.95
C LEU A 114 6.39 15.94 -6.41
N VAL A 115 7.40 16.14 -5.58
CA VAL A 115 8.20 15.07 -4.97
C VAL A 115 7.51 14.51 -3.72
N LYS A 116 7.06 15.40 -2.83
CA LYS A 116 6.31 15.07 -1.61
C LYS A 116 5.05 14.26 -1.89
N GLU A 117 4.39 14.53 -3.02
CA GLU A 117 3.20 13.82 -3.47
C GLU A 117 3.50 12.53 -4.24
N GLY A 118 4.78 12.21 -4.45
CA GLY A 118 5.24 11.04 -5.20
C GLY A 118 4.86 11.07 -6.68
N ILE A 119 4.70 12.25 -7.27
CA ILE A 119 4.38 12.43 -8.70
C ILE A 119 5.66 12.28 -9.53
N LEU A 120 6.70 13.03 -9.14
CA LEU A 120 8.03 13.01 -9.72
C LEU A 120 9.08 12.67 -8.67
N TYR A 121 10.21 12.11 -9.08
CA TYR A 121 11.39 12.00 -8.24
C TYR A 121 12.66 11.99 -9.09
N LEU A 122 13.78 12.37 -8.48
CA LEU A 122 15.11 12.15 -9.05
C LEU A 122 15.66 10.82 -8.53
N GLU A 123 16.24 10.02 -9.42
CA GLU A 123 17.03 8.86 -8.98
C GLU A 123 18.28 9.33 -8.22
N THR A 124 18.63 8.61 -7.16
CA THR A 124 19.83 8.88 -6.36
C THR A 124 21.07 8.69 -7.21
N VAL A 125 22.00 9.64 -7.11
CA VAL A 125 23.30 9.60 -7.79
C VAL A 125 24.39 9.07 -6.85
N PRO A 126 25.51 8.55 -7.38
CA PRO A 126 26.71 8.24 -6.59
C PRO A 126 27.19 9.42 -5.74
N GLU A 127 27.87 9.09 -4.64
CA GLU A 127 28.45 10.11 -3.76
C GLU A 127 29.45 10.99 -4.51
N GLY A 128 29.34 12.30 -4.32
CA GLY A 128 30.15 13.30 -5.01
C GLY A 128 29.56 13.80 -6.34
N GLU A 129 28.53 13.14 -6.88
CA GLU A 129 27.81 13.65 -8.05
C GLU A 129 26.73 14.69 -7.67
N PRO A 130 26.47 15.70 -8.52
CA PRO A 130 25.37 16.63 -8.30
C PRO A 130 24.02 15.92 -8.33
N MET A 131 23.13 16.23 -7.38
CA MET A 131 21.77 15.67 -7.31
C MET A 131 20.98 15.80 -8.62
N MET A 132 21.16 16.91 -9.34
CA MET A 132 20.46 17.18 -10.62
C MET A 132 20.90 16.24 -11.74
N SER A 133 22.02 15.55 -11.63
CA SER A 133 22.44 14.50 -12.57
C SER A 133 21.54 13.26 -12.49
N GLY A 134 20.74 13.15 -11.42
CA GLY A 134 19.78 12.09 -11.22
C GLY A 134 18.72 12.07 -12.33
N LYS A 135 18.33 10.87 -12.76
CA LYS A 135 17.25 10.70 -13.75
C LYS A 135 15.93 11.22 -13.20
N LEU A 136 15.24 12.06 -13.97
CA LEU A 136 13.91 12.56 -13.66
C LEU A 136 12.86 11.52 -14.05
N VAL A 137 12.12 11.02 -13.07
CA VAL A 137 11.16 9.93 -13.25
C VAL A 137 9.78 10.34 -12.77
N MET A 138 8.77 10.07 -13.60
CA MET A 138 7.36 10.13 -13.19
C MET A 138 6.91 8.77 -12.67
N ALA A 139 6.17 8.77 -11.56
CA ALA A 139 5.61 7.53 -11.03
C ALA A 139 4.62 6.90 -12.03
N GLN A 140 4.71 5.57 -12.20
CA GLN A 140 4.00 4.84 -13.28
C GLN A 140 2.48 5.04 -13.27
N ASP A 141 1.86 5.19 -12.11
CA ASP A 141 0.41 5.39 -12.05
C ASP A 141 -0.02 6.79 -12.50
N TYR A 142 0.86 7.79 -12.37
CA TYR A 142 0.68 9.10 -12.98
C TYR A 142 0.92 9.06 -14.48
N VAL A 143 1.91 8.28 -14.95
CA VAL A 143 2.08 8.01 -16.39
C VAL A 143 0.78 7.41 -16.95
N ASP A 144 0.26 6.35 -16.34
CA ASP A 144 -0.96 5.69 -16.79
C ASP A 144 -2.17 6.64 -16.73
N PHE A 145 -2.26 7.48 -15.70
CA PHE A 145 -3.30 8.50 -15.58
C PHE A 145 -3.25 9.53 -16.69
N TYR A 146 -2.07 10.09 -17.00
CA TYR A 146 -1.92 11.07 -18.06
C TYR A 146 -2.13 10.46 -19.45
N LEU A 147 -1.72 9.22 -19.66
CA LEU A 147 -1.86 8.55 -20.97
C LEU A 147 -3.26 7.99 -21.22
N THR A 148 -3.91 7.41 -20.21
CA THR A 148 -5.16 6.64 -20.38
C THR A 148 -6.36 7.26 -19.69
N GLY A 149 -6.15 8.26 -18.83
CA GLY A 149 -7.18 8.81 -17.95
C GLY A 149 -7.49 7.93 -16.73
N LYS A 150 -6.86 6.76 -16.59
CA LYS A 150 -7.04 5.85 -15.45
C LYS A 150 -5.74 5.70 -14.67
N ARG A 151 -5.81 5.86 -13.35
CA ARG A 151 -4.69 5.53 -12.46
C ARG A 151 -4.58 4.02 -12.35
N SER A 152 -3.40 3.47 -12.64
CA SER A 152 -3.13 2.07 -12.31
C SER A 152 -2.87 1.93 -10.81
N LYS A 153 -3.24 0.77 -10.28
CA LYS A 153 -2.91 0.42 -8.90
C LYS A 153 -1.47 -0.10 -8.86
N PRO A 154 -0.67 0.25 -7.82
CA PRO A 154 0.67 -0.27 -7.71
C PRO A 154 0.64 -1.80 -7.65
N LYS A 155 1.48 -2.43 -8.48
CA LYS A 155 1.70 -3.87 -8.39
C LYS A 155 2.77 -4.16 -7.35
N PHE A 156 2.61 -5.28 -6.65
CA PHE A 156 3.64 -5.80 -5.75
C PHE A 156 4.96 -5.98 -6.52
N SER A 157 6.04 -5.46 -5.96
CA SER A 157 7.39 -5.59 -6.53
C SER A 157 8.43 -5.48 -5.42
N SER A 158 9.70 -5.76 -5.72
CA SER A 158 10.80 -5.52 -4.78
C SER A 158 10.87 -4.07 -4.29
N ASN A 159 10.38 -3.12 -5.09
CA ASN A 159 10.35 -1.69 -4.76
C ASN A 159 9.03 -1.23 -4.11
N PHE A 160 8.05 -2.12 -3.96
CA PHE A 160 6.74 -1.82 -3.36
C PHE A 160 6.19 -3.08 -2.66
N PRO A 161 6.46 -3.26 -1.36
CA PRO A 161 6.20 -4.50 -0.62
C PRO A 161 4.74 -4.61 -0.13
N ALA A 162 3.79 -4.08 -0.89
CA ALA A 162 2.37 -4.11 -0.52
C ALA A 162 1.50 -4.69 -1.62
N ARG A 163 0.45 -5.41 -1.21
CA ARG A 163 -0.55 -6.03 -2.07
C ARG A 163 -1.92 -5.49 -1.71
N GLU A 164 -2.69 -5.08 -2.70
CA GLU A 164 -4.09 -4.77 -2.46
C GLU A 164 -4.83 -6.05 -2.07
N ILE A 165 -5.61 -5.97 -0.99
CA ILE A 165 -6.50 -7.03 -0.51
C ILE A 165 -7.94 -6.52 -0.56
N PHE A 166 -8.85 -7.40 -0.95
CA PHE A 166 -10.28 -7.12 -1.00
C PHE A 166 -11.05 -8.39 -0.64
N THR A 167 -12.35 -8.24 -0.39
CA THR A 167 -13.27 -9.35 -0.15
C THR A 167 -14.56 -9.10 -0.92
N GLU A 168 -15.19 -10.17 -1.40
CA GLU A 168 -16.53 -10.11 -1.97
C GLU A 168 -17.61 -10.17 -0.89
N MET A 169 -17.26 -10.67 0.31
CA MET A 169 -18.16 -10.75 1.48
C MET A 169 -18.65 -9.38 1.94
N ASP A 170 -19.75 -9.38 2.67
CA ASP A 170 -20.35 -8.23 3.33
C ASP A 170 -20.25 -8.32 4.87
N TRP A 171 -20.68 -7.26 5.56
CA TRP A 171 -20.61 -7.22 7.03
C TRP A 171 -21.48 -8.28 7.68
N GLU A 172 -22.55 -8.68 7.01
CA GLU A 172 -23.46 -9.74 7.42
C GLU A 172 -22.78 -11.11 7.42
N ASP A 173 -21.74 -11.33 6.63
CA ASP A 173 -20.98 -12.59 6.60
C ASP A 173 -20.00 -12.70 7.76
N LEU A 174 -19.54 -11.57 8.29
CA LEU A 174 -18.59 -11.51 9.38
C LEU A 174 -19.30 -11.70 10.73
N VAL A 175 -18.84 -12.68 11.50
CA VAL A 175 -19.31 -12.90 12.87
C VAL A 175 -18.21 -12.47 13.84
N LEU A 176 -18.54 -11.48 14.68
CA LEU A 176 -17.69 -10.95 15.73
C LEU A 176 -18.50 -10.80 17.02
N SER A 177 -17.81 -10.79 18.16
CA SER A 177 -18.45 -10.46 19.43
C SER A 177 -18.92 -9.01 19.45
N LYS A 178 -19.94 -8.73 20.26
CA LYS A 178 -20.54 -7.40 20.40
C LYS A 178 -19.49 -6.32 20.72
N ASP A 179 -18.58 -6.60 21.65
CA ASP A 179 -17.52 -5.68 22.06
C ASP A 179 -16.61 -5.30 20.88
N VAL A 180 -16.29 -6.26 20.00
CA VAL A 180 -15.45 -6.00 18.82
C VAL A 180 -16.22 -5.16 17.81
N LEU A 181 -17.50 -5.47 17.58
CA LEU A 181 -18.34 -4.70 16.67
C LEU A 181 -18.46 -3.24 17.09
N GLU A 182 -18.65 -2.97 18.39
CA GLU A 182 -18.70 -1.59 18.92
C GLU A 182 -17.39 -0.82 18.64
N GLN A 183 -16.23 -1.44 18.88
CA GLN A 183 -14.93 -0.81 18.58
C GLN A 183 -14.70 -0.61 17.08
N ILE A 184 -15.19 -1.52 16.24
CA ILE A 184 -15.12 -1.36 14.78
C ILE A 184 -16.05 -0.23 14.31
N GLN A 185 -17.22 -0.06 14.93
CA GLN A 185 -18.12 1.07 14.65
C GLN A 185 -17.48 2.41 15.01
N GLU A 186 -16.76 2.51 16.13
CA GLU A 186 -15.98 3.72 16.46
C GLU A 186 -14.97 4.07 15.36
N LEU A 187 -14.30 3.06 14.82
CA LEU A 187 -13.35 3.23 13.72
C LEU A 187 -14.05 3.64 12.41
N GLN A 188 -15.23 3.10 12.11
CA GLN A 188 -16.06 3.53 10.97
C GLN A 188 -16.50 4.99 11.11
N ILE A 189 -16.94 5.40 12.30
CA ILE A 189 -17.29 6.80 12.61
C ILE A 189 -16.10 7.70 12.33
N TRP A 190 -14.90 7.33 12.79
CA TRP A 190 -13.70 8.09 12.50
C TRP A 190 -13.44 8.17 10.99
N LEU A 191 -13.47 7.05 10.27
CA LEU A 191 -13.24 7.03 8.83
C LEU A 191 -14.19 7.96 8.06
N ASN A 192 -15.46 8.00 8.44
CA ASN A 192 -16.50 8.79 7.78
C ASN A 192 -16.43 10.29 8.13
N HIS A 193 -15.90 10.64 9.30
CA HIS A 193 -15.98 12.00 9.83
C HIS A 193 -14.63 12.69 10.09
N HIS A 194 -13.49 12.00 9.92
CA HIS A 194 -12.16 12.54 10.19
C HIS A 194 -11.89 13.86 9.45
N THR A 195 -12.30 14.00 8.18
CA THR A 195 -12.09 15.24 7.41
C THR A 195 -12.78 16.43 8.08
N LYS A 196 -14.04 16.27 8.48
CA LYS A 196 -14.80 17.30 9.22
C LYS A 196 -14.18 17.59 10.59
N LEU A 197 -13.76 16.53 11.29
CA LEU A 197 -13.13 16.63 12.61
C LEU A 197 -11.84 17.48 12.54
N PHE A 198 -10.97 17.22 11.58
CA PHE A 198 -9.69 17.89 11.48
C PHE A 198 -9.78 19.27 10.82
N ASN A 199 -10.58 19.42 9.76
CA ASN A 199 -10.67 20.66 8.99
C ASN A 199 -11.67 21.64 9.60
N ASP A 200 -12.94 21.25 9.72
CA ASP A 200 -14.02 22.17 10.13
C ASP A 200 -13.92 22.52 11.62
N TRP A 201 -13.59 21.54 12.46
CA TRP A 201 -13.44 21.75 13.91
C TRP A 201 -12.01 22.14 14.31
N GLY A 202 -11.07 22.18 13.37
CA GLY A 202 -9.71 22.67 13.57
C GLY A 202 -8.85 21.81 14.51
N LEU A 203 -9.20 20.55 14.76
CA LEU A 203 -8.44 19.65 15.63
C LEU A 203 -7.04 19.32 15.09
N ALA A 204 -6.76 19.60 13.81
CA ALA A 204 -5.43 19.46 13.22
C ALA A 204 -4.35 20.30 13.93
N ARG A 205 -4.74 21.34 14.68
CA ARG A 205 -3.80 22.14 15.49
C ARG A 205 -3.42 21.49 16.81
N LYS A 206 -4.18 20.50 17.28
CA LYS A 206 -4.04 19.87 18.60
C LYS A 206 -3.64 18.40 18.52
N LEU A 207 -4.07 17.72 17.47
CA LEU A 207 -3.85 16.29 17.29
C LEU A 207 -3.17 16.05 15.94
N LYS A 208 -2.22 15.11 15.91
CA LYS A 208 -1.71 14.60 14.65
C LYS A 208 -2.85 13.91 13.87
N PRO A 209 -2.96 14.13 12.56
CA PRO A 209 -3.88 13.38 11.71
C PRO A 209 -3.55 11.88 11.70
N GLY A 210 -4.48 11.08 11.17
CA GLY A 210 -4.38 9.62 11.10
C GLY A 210 -4.91 8.90 12.32
N TYR A 211 -5.18 7.61 12.11
CA TYR A 211 -5.70 6.71 13.14
C TYR A 211 -4.93 5.39 13.08
N ARG A 212 -4.44 4.94 14.23
CA ARG A 212 -3.65 3.72 14.35
C ARG A 212 -4.41 2.73 15.23
N THR A 213 -4.71 1.57 14.67
CA THR A 213 -5.40 0.50 15.39
C THR A 213 -4.56 -0.77 15.38
N LEU A 214 -4.55 -1.47 16.51
CA LEU A 214 -3.94 -2.79 16.66
C LEU A 214 -5.04 -3.84 16.77
N PHE A 215 -5.14 -4.72 15.78
CA PHE A 215 -5.98 -5.92 15.82
C PHE A 215 -5.16 -7.07 16.39
N HIS A 216 -5.55 -7.59 17.55
CA HIS A 216 -4.82 -8.69 18.16
C HIS A 216 -5.71 -9.87 18.55
N GLY A 217 -5.17 -11.08 18.43
CA GLY A 217 -5.89 -12.30 18.79
C GLY A 217 -5.42 -13.49 17.97
N PRO A 218 -5.91 -14.70 18.25
CA PRO A 218 -5.49 -15.91 17.54
C PRO A 218 -5.61 -15.79 16.01
N SER A 219 -4.87 -16.62 15.28
CA SER A 219 -5.03 -16.71 13.83
C SER A 219 -6.46 -17.17 13.47
N GLY A 220 -6.97 -16.75 12.31
CA GLY A 220 -8.29 -17.18 11.84
C GLY A 220 -9.50 -16.54 12.53
N THR A 221 -9.33 -15.49 13.35
CA THR A 221 -10.44 -14.79 14.04
C THR A 221 -11.05 -13.62 13.27
N GLY A 222 -10.70 -13.44 11.99
CA GLY A 222 -11.33 -12.43 11.12
C GLY A 222 -10.65 -11.05 11.07
N LYS A 223 -9.43 -10.90 11.60
CA LYS A 223 -8.66 -9.62 11.57
C LYS A 223 -8.51 -9.04 10.15
N THR A 224 -8.01 -9.85 9.21
CA THR A 224 -7.79 -9.43 7.81
C THR A 224 -9.11 -9.19 7.08
N LEU A 225 -10.12 -10.02 7.32
CA LEU A 225 -11.46 -9.86 6.75
C LEU A 225 -12.14 -8.57 7.23
N THR A 226 -11.97 -8.23 8.50
CA THR A 226 -12.48 -6.96 9.05
C THR A 226 -11.82 -5.77 8.38
N ALA A 227 -10.51 -5.82 8.13
CA ALA A 227 -9.79 -4.76 7.42
C ALA A 227 -10.28 -4.59 5.97
N THR A 228 -10.52 -5.68 5.24
CA THR A 228 -11.05 -5.61 3.86
C THR A 228 -12.49 -5.09 3.82
N LEU A 229 -13.33 -5.47 4.79
CA LEU A 229 -14.69 -4.95 4.93
C LEU A 229 -14.74 -3.45 5.27
N LEU A 230 -13.82 -2.96 6.10
CA LEU A 230 -13.65 -1.52 6.36
C LEU A 230 -13.30 -0.76 5.08
N GLY A 231 -12.41 -1.32 4.25
CA GLY A 231 -12.09 -0.76 2.94
C GLY A 231 -13.30 -0.73 2.00
N LYS A 232 -14.02 -1.85 1.89
CA LYS A 232 -15.23 -1.97 1.07
C LYS A 232 -16.30 -0.95 1.50
N HIS A 233 -16.57 -0.84 2.80
CA HIS A 233 -17.55 0.08 3.36
C HIS A 233 -17.23 1.55 3.09
N THR A 234 -15.94 1.91 3.09
CA THR A 234 -15.49 3.30 2.92
C THR A 234 -15.05 3.65 1.50
N GLY A 235 -15.10 2.68 0.58
CA GLY A 235 -14.60 2.84 -0.79
C GLY A 235 -13.08 3.05 -0.86
N LYS A 236 -12.35 2.69 0.19
CA LYS A 236 -10.89 2.90 0.32
C LYS A 236 -10.12 1.61 -0.01
N PRO A 237 -9.12 1.66 -0.90
CA PRO A 237 -8.24 0.53 -1.14
C PRO A 237 -7.49 0.10 0.13
N VAL A 238 -7.40 -1.21 0.37
CA VAL A 238 -6.67 -1.79 1.51
C VAL A 238 -5.39 -2.44 0.99
N PHE A 239 -4.25 -1.95 1.45
CA PHE A 239 -2.95 -2.50 1.08
C PHE A 239 -2.36 -3.30 2.24
N ARG A 240 -2.26 -4.61 2.06
CA ARG A 240 -1.55 -5.51 2.96
C ARG A 240 -0.04 -5.40 2.75
N VAL A 241 0.66 -5.08 3.82
CA VAL A 241 2.12 -5.04 3.89
C VAL A 241 2.55 -6.23 4.73
N ASP A 242 3.35 -7.12 4.14
CA ASP A 242 3.92 -8.24 4.85
C ASP A 242 5.26 -7.82 5.46
N LEU A 243 5.23 -7.56 6.76
CA LEU A 243 6.38 -7.07 7.53
C LEU A 243 7.55 -8.07 7.53
N SER A 244 7.28 -9.38 7.42
CA SER A 244 8.34 -10.41 7.34
C SER A 244 9.18 -10.29 6.05
N THR A 245 8.56 -9.84 4.96
CA THR A 245 9.25 -9.65 3.66
C THR A 245 10.08 -8.37 3.61
N VAL A 246 9.75 -7.40 4.46
CA VAL A 246 10.37 -6.08 4.49
C VAL A 246 11.71 -6.13 5.23
N VAL A 247 11.77 -6.83 6.37
CA VAL A 247 12.98 -6.89 7.24
C VAL A 247 14.02 -7.91 6.76
N SER A 248 13.62 -8.91 5.97
CA SER A 248 14.43 -10.12 5.78
C SER A 248 15.51 -10.07 4.71
N LYS A 249 15.67 -8.97 3.93
CA LYS A 249 16.53 -9.05 2.73
C LYS A 249 17.71 -8.09 2.65
N TYR A 250 17.64 -6.82 3.06
CA TYR A 250 18.80 -5.93 2.99
C TYR A 250 18.70 -4.76 3.98
N ILE A 251 19.65 -4.67 4.92
CA ILE A 251 19.80 -3.55 5.86
C ILE A 251 19.90 -2.25 5.03
N GLY A 252 18.91 -1.37 5.16
CA GLY A 252 18.83 -0.07 4.46
C GLY A 252 17.97 -0.01 3.18
N GLU A 253 17.68 -1.12 2.49
CA GLU A 253 16.68 -1.11 1.39
C GLU A 253 15.24 -1.12 1.95
N THR A 254 15.06 -1.72 3.12
CA THR A 254 13.83 -1.74 3.92
C THR A 254 13.27 -0.33 4.12
N GLU A 255 14.09 0.62 4.59
CA GLU A 255 13.67 2.00 4.87
C GLU A 255 13.23 2.72 3.60
N LYS A 256 14.00 2.60 2.51
CA LYS A 256 13.64 3.20 1.20
C LYS A 256 12.33 2.63 0.66
N ASN A 257 12.09 1.33 0.84
CA ASN A 257 10.85 0.69 0.38
C ASN A 257 9.64 1.11 1.23
N LEU A 258 9.81 1.20 2.55
CA LEU A 258 8.78 1.73 3.45
C LEU A 258 8.49 3.20 3.16
N GLU A 259 9.51 4.03 2.95
CA GLU A 259 9.35 5.43 2.58
C GLU A 259 8.56 5.57 1.28
N ARG A 260 8.91 4.82 0.25
CA ARG A 260 8.17 4.78 -1.02
C ARG A 260 6.71 4.36 -0.82
N LEU A 261 6.45 3.39 0.06
CA LEU A 261 5.11 2.94 0.40
C LEU A 261 4.28 4.07 1.03
N PHE A 262 4.79 4.69 2.10
CA PHE A 262 4.08 5.75 2.82
C PHE A 262 3.91 7.01 1.96
N THR A 263 4.93 7.40 1.19
CA THR A 263 4.85 8.52 0.25
C THR A 263 3.79 8.28 -0.82
N LYS A 264 3.69 7.06 -1.36
CA LYS A 264 2.61 6.72 -2.29
C LYS A 264 1.24 6.73 -1.62
N ALA A 265 1.14 6.26 -0.38
CA ALA A 265 -0.13 6.16 0.33
C ALA A 265 -0.70 7.53 0.77
N ARG A 266 0.16 8.52 1.04
CA ARG A 266 -0.18 9.82 1.66
C ARG A 266 -1.37 10.53 1.00
N ASN A 267 -1.50 10.44 -0.33
CA ASN A 267 -2.49 11.20 -1.10
C ASN A 267 -3.53 10.32 -1.79
N ARG A 268 -3.71 9.08 -1.32
CA ARG A 268 -4.55 8.10 -2.00
C ARG A 268 -5.66 7.50 -1.12
N ASP A 269 -5.85 8.05 0.08
CA ASP A 269 -6.84 7.59 1.07
C ASP A 269 -6.80 6.07 1.30
N TRP A 270 -5.60 5.48 1.27
CA TRP A 270 -5.42 4.05 1.48
C TRP A 270 -5.54 3.66 2.95
N ILE A 271 -6.07 2.47 3.18
CA ILE A 271 -5.93 1.77 4.45
C ILE A 271 -4.68 0.90 4.36
N LEU A 272 -3.72 1.12 5.24
CA LEU A 272 -2.51 0.30 5.32
C LEU A 272 -2.72 -0.79 6.37
N PHE A 273 -2.70 -2.05 5.94
CA PHE A 273 -2.83 -3.22 6.79
C PHE A 273 -1.48 -3.92 6.92
N PHE A 274 -0.83 -3.77 8.06
CA PHE A 274 0.44 -4.42 8.36
C PHE A 274 0.17 -5.73 9.08
N ASP A 275 0.50 -6.84 8.42
CA ASP A 275 0.29 -8.17 8.98
C ASP A 275 1.51 -8.68 9.73
N GLU A 276 1.27 -9.57 10.70
CA GLU A 276 2.32 -10.22 11.51
C GLU A 276 3.24 -9.23 12.22
N ALA A 277 2.66 -8.19 12.82
CA ALA A 277 3.38 -7.14 13.54
C ALA A 277 4.28 -7.70 14.67
N ASP A 278 3.91 -8.80 15.31
CA ASP A 278 4.73 -9.46 16.34
C ASP A 278 6.08 -9.98 15.83
N ALA A 279 6.23 -10.23 14.53
CA ALA A 279 7.51 -10.64 13.95
C ALA A 279 8.58 -9.52 14.02
N ILE A 280 8.14 -8.26 14.04
CA ILE A 280 9.02 -7.08 14.11
C ILE A 280 9.00 -6.44 15.50
N PHE A 281 7.82 -6.33 16.12
CA PHE A 281 7.63 -5.59 17.36
C PHE A 281 7.80 -6.47 18.62
N GLY A 282 8.41 -7.66 18.48
CA GLY A 282 8.71 -8.55 19.59
C GLY A 282 9.47 -7.86 20.73
N LYS A 283 9.24 -8.31 21.96
CA LYS A 283 9.88 -7.77 23.17
C LYS A 283 11.38 -7.70 22.92
N ARG A 284 11.93 -6.48 23.02
CA ARG A 284 13.36 -6.19 22.85
C ARG A 284 14.16 -7.25 23.58
N THR A 285 14.70 -8.21 22.85
CA THR A 285 15.68 -9.13 23.42
C THR A 285 16.89 -8.27 23.74
N GLY A 286 17.39 -8.37 24.97
CA GLY A 286 18.53 -7.57 25.42
C GLY A 286 19.64 -7.64 24.36
N VAL A 287 20.17 -6.48 23.97
CA VAL A 287 21.15 -6.33 22.89
C VAL A 287 22.33 -7.26 23.15
N LYS A 288 22.44 -8.35 22.39
CA LYS A 288 23.61 -9.24 22.45
C LYS A 288 24.55 -8.98 21.28
N ASP A 289 24.01 -8.62 20.12
CA ASP A 289 24.79 -8.45 18.89
C ASP A 289 24.54 -7.11 18.15
N ALA A 290 25.44 -6.78 17.21
CA ALA A 290 25.28 -5.62 16.33
C ALA A 290 24.00 -5.71 15.47
N HIS A 291 23.61 -6.92 15.05
CA HIS A 291 22.38 -7.16 14.30
C HIS A 291 21.10 -6.74 15.06
N ASP A 292 21.06 -6.94 16.39
CA ASP A 292 19.92 -6.53 17.23
C ASP A 292 19.76 -5.01 17.26
N ARG A 293 20.85 -4.24 17.18
CA ARG A 293 20.79 -2.78 17.15
C ARG A 293 20.19 -2.26 15.85
N PHE A 294 20.58 -2.84 14.71
CA PHE A 294 20.04 -2.47 13.41
C PHE A 294 18.55 -2.80 13.31
N ALA A 295 18.13 -3.98 13.78
CA ALA A 295 16.71 -4.35 13.83
C ALA A 295 15.87 -3.35 14.67
N ASN A 296 16.37 -2.95 15.85
CA ASN A 296 15.69 -1.96 16.70
C ASN A 296 15.56 -0.58 16.05
N GLN A 297 16.52 -0.17 15.23
CA GLN A 297 16.48 1.09 14.49
C GLN A 297 15.42 1.05 13.37
N GLU A 298 15.35 -0.04 12.61
CA GLU A 298 14.34 -0.22 11.55
C GLU A 298 12.91 -0.25 12.13
N VAL A 299 12.72 -0.90 13.29
CA VAL A 299 11.45 -0.91 14.03
C VAL A 299 11.03 0.51 14.43
N SER A 300 11.99 1.31 14.92
CA SER A 300 11.77 2.69 15.32
C SER A 300 11.42 3.59 14.14
N TYR A 301 12.06 3.36 12.98
CA TYR A 301 11.74 4.05 11.74
C TYR A 301 10.34 3.73 11.24
N LEU A 302 9.98 2.44 11.16
CA LEU A 302 8.64 1.99 10.76
C LEU A 302 7.56 2.63 11.65
N LEU A 303 7.81 2.65 12.96
CA LEU A 303 6.98 3.30 13.96
C LEU A 303 6.72 4.77 13.66
N GLN A 304 7.79 5.53 13.44
CA GLN A 304 7.68 6.95 13.13
C GLN A 304 6.86 7.16 11.85
N ARG A 305 7.06 6.34 10.82
CA ARG A 305 6.28 6.44 9.59
C ARG A 305 4.81 6.09 9.77
N VAL A 306 4.48 5.11 10.61
CA VAL A 306 3.10 4.79 11.01
C VAL A 306 2.45 5.96 11.77
N GLU A 307 3.20 6.63 12.64
CA GLU A 307 2.74 7.82 13.39
C GLU A 307 2.58 9.07 12.53
N ASP A 308 3.31 9.17 11.43
CA ASP A 308 3.27 10.33 10.52
C ASP A 308 2.32 10.09 9.33
N PHE A 309 1.67 8.94 9.23
CA PHE A 309 0.70 8.65 8.19
C PHE A 309 -0.69 9.19 8.53
N ASP A 310 -1.21 10.11 7.72
CA ASP A 310 -2.48 10.82 7.96
C ASP A 310 -3.73 9.95 7.79
N GLY A 311 -3.60 8.74 7.22
CA GLY A 311 -4.69 7.80 6.98
C GLY A 311 -4.91 6.78 8.10
N LEU A 312 -5.64 5.72 7.79
CA LEU A 312 -5.85 4.60 8.70
C LEU A 312 -4.71 3.57 8.56
N VAL A 313 -4.04 3.29 9.67
CA VAL A 313 -3.11 2.17 9.78
C VAL A 313 -3.70 1.10 10.70
N ILE A 314 -3.79 -0.12 10.20
CA ILE A 314 -4.19 -1.31 10.95
C ILE A 314 -2.96 -2.21 11.07
N LEU A 315 -2.54 -2.51 12.29
CA LEU A 315 -1.55 -3.55 12.55
C LEU A 315 -2.26 -4.80 13.05
N SER A 316 -1.97 -5.98 12.52
CA SER A 316 -2.43 -7.25 13.07
C SER A 316 -1.31 -8.01 13.78
N SER A 317 -1.64 -8.60 14.92
CA SER A 317 -0.72 -9.46 15.66
C SER A 317 -1.44 -10.67 16.25
N ASN A 318 -0.74 -11.80 16.31
CA ASN A 318 -1.25 -12.98 17.02
C ASN A 318 -0.99 -12.89 18.53
N PHE A 319 0.10 -12.23 18.94
CA PHE A 319 0.57 -12.20 20.33
C PHE A 319 0.81 -10.76 20.81
N LYS A 320 -0.23 -10.11 21.34
CA LYS A 320 -0.11 -8.76 21.96
C LYS A 320 0.97 -8.70 23.04
N SER A 321 1.15 -9.78 23.81
CA SER A 321 2.16 -9.87 24.88
C SER A 321 3.59 -9.69 24.41
N ASN A 322 3.83 -9.87 23.11
CA ASN A 322 5.15 -9.72 22.52
C ASN A 322 5.41 -8.27 22.13
N ILE A 323 4.41 -7.39 22.16
CA ILE A 323 4.53 -5.99 21.79
C ILE A 323 4.86 -5.15 23.02
N ASP A 324 5.82 -4.23 22.90
CA ASP A 324 6.25 -3.34 23.97
C ASP A 324 5.16 -2.34 24.43
N ASP A 325 5.05 -2.07 25.73
CA ASP A 325 4.01 -1.18 26.26
C ASP A 325 4.15 0.27 25.77
N ALA A 326 5.37 0.75 25.50
CA ALA A 326 5.57 2.08 24.94
C ALA A 326 5.06 2.16 23.49
N PHE A 327 5.07 1.04 22.77
CA PHE A 327 4.47 0.94 21.44
C PHE A 327 2.95 1.02 21.52
N LEU A 328 2.34 0.25 22.43
CA LEU A 328 0.89 0.20 22.60
C LEU A 328 0.27 1.58 22.91
N ARG A 329 0.98 2.44 23.65
CA ARG A 329 0.52 3.81 23.96
C ARG A 329 0.34 4.74 22.76
N ARG A 330 0.89 4.38 21.59
CA ARG A 330 0.80 5.17 20.35
C ARG A 330 -0.43 4.84 19.51
N PHE A 331 -1.15 3.79 19.88
CA PHE A 331 -2.38 3.38 19.19
C PHE A 331 -3.57 4.16 19.71
N ASN A 332 -4.44 4.56 18.79
CA ASN A 332 -5.72 5.15 19.11
C ASN A 332 -6.69 4.09 19.66
N SER A 333 -6.62 2.87 19.14
CA SER A 333 -7.44 1.74 19.60
C SER A 333 -6.67 0.43 19.57
N ILE A 334 -6.97 -0.46 20.51
CA ILE A 334 -6.44 -1.82 20.57
C ILE A 334 -7.63 -2.78 20.64
N ILE A 335 -7.89 -3.48 19.54
CA ILE A 335 -9.07 -4.33 19.36
C ILE A 335 -8.68 -5.79 19.52
N LYS A 336 -9.28 -6.46 20.50
CA LYS A 336 -9.06 -7.88 20.78
C LYS A 336 -10.07 -8.71 19.99
N PHE A 337 -9.59 -9.56 19.10
CA PHE A 337 -10.37 -10.59 18.39
C PHE A 337 -10.26 -11.91 19.15
N PRO A 338 -11.20 -12.22 20.07
CA PRO A 338 -11.15 -13.45 20.84
C PRO A 338 -11.40 -14.68 19.96
N PHE A 339 -11.14 -15.85 20.53
CA PHE A 339 -11.61 -17.11 19.94
C PHE A 339 -13.14 -17.15 19.99
N PRO A 340 -13.84 -17.57 18.92
CA PRO A 340 -15.29 -17.46 18.85
C PRO A 340 -15.99 -18.35 19.88
N THR A 341 -17.09 -17.88 20.45
CA THR A 341 -17.98 -18.67 21.33
C THR A 341 -18.66 -19.79 20.56
N ARG A 342 -19.31 -20.74 21.25
CA ARG A 342 -20.06 -21.81 20.59
C ARG A 342 -21.15 -21.26 19.66
N GLU A 343 -21.90 -20.25 20.11
CA GLU A 343 -22.96 -19.61 19.33
C GLU A 343 -22.38 -18.89 18.10
N GLU A 344 -21.26 -18.17 18.27
CA GLU A 344 -20.55 -17.53 17.15
C GLU A 344 -20.03 -18.58 16.15
N ARG A 345 -19.45 -19.69 16.62
CA ARG A 345 -19.01 -20.79 15.73
C ARG A 345 -20.15 -21.42 14.95
N LYS A 346 -21.33 -21.61 15.58
CA LYS A 346 -22.54 -22.07 14.89
C LYS A 346 -22.93 -21.08 13.79
N SER A 347 -22.95 -19.79 14.09
CA SER A 347 -23.27 -18.73 13.13
C SER A 347 -22.27 -18.68 11.96
N ILE A 348 -20.96 -18.80 12.25
CA ILE A 348 -19.91 -18.88 11.22
C ILE A 348 -20.13 -20.10 10.34
N ALA A 349 -20.38 -21.28 10.92
CA ALA A 349 -20.63 -22.49 10.15
C ALA A 349 -21.87 -22.36 9.27
N GLN A 350 -22.97 -21.84 9.82
CA GLN A 350 -24.22 -21.63 9.10
C GLN A 350 -24.06 -20.68 7.91
N LYS A 351 -23.34 -19.57 8.08
CA LYS A 351 -23.06 -18.61 7.00
C LYS A 351 -22.00 -19.09 6.02
N GLY A 352 -21.12 -19.99 6.46
CA GLY A 352 -20.03 -20.51 5.65
C GLY A 352 -20.51 -21.47 4.55
N PHE A 353 -21.57 -22.24 4.81
CA PHE A 353 -22.15 -23.13 3.80
C PHE A 353 -22.95 -22.32 2.75
N PRO A 354 -22.74 -22.57 1.44
CA PRO A 354 -23.61 -22.02 0.41
C PRO A 354 -25.06 -22.45 0.59
N VAL A 355 -26.00 -21.60 0.17
CA VAL A 355 -27.45 -21.82 0.33
C VAL A 355 -27.92 -23.07 -0.45
N GLU A 356 -27.20 -23.44 -1.51
CA GLU A 356 -27.49 -24.57 -2.37
C GLU A 356 -27.09 -25.93 -1.75
N VAL A 357 -26.20 -25.93 -0.74
CA VAL A 357 -25.72 -27.16 -0.12
C VAL A 357 -26.81 -27.77 0.75
N LYS A 358 -27.06 -29.06 0.53
CA LYS A 358 -27.98 -29.84 1.36
C LYS A 358 -27.21 -30.54 2.47
N PHE A 359 -27.86 -30.67 3.62
CA PHE A 359 -27.35 -31.47 4.73
C PHE A 359 -28.08 -32.80 4.82
N GLU A 360 -27.41 -33.78 5.42
CA GLU A 360 -28.01 -35.05 5.81
C GLU A 360 -29.29 -34.82 6.63
N GLU A 361 -30.33 -35.61 6.34
CA GLU A 361 -31.63 -35.44 6.99
C GLU A 361 -31.51 -35.60 8.51
N ASN A 362 -32.23 -34.74 9.25
CA ASN A 362 -32.28 -34.71 10.71
C ASN A 362 -30.97 -34.35 11.43
N LEU A 363 -29.97 -33.78 10.72
CA LEU A 363 -28.71 -33.36 11.31
C LEU A 363 -28.47 -31.85 11.17
N ASP A 364 -28.21 -31.17 12.29
CA ASP A 364 -27.75 -29.78 12.32
C ASP A 364 -26.22 -29.76 12.21
N ILE A 365 -25.70 -29.79 10.98
CA ILE A 365 -24.26 -29.73 10.69
C ILE A 365 -23.58 -28.51 11.35
N PRO A 366 -24.14 -27.28 11.28
CA PRO A 366 -23.61 -26.14 12.03
C PRO A 366 -23.50 -26.38 13.55
N GLU A 367 -24.49 -27.05 14.17
CA GLU A 367 -24.43 -27.41 15.59
C GLU A 367 -23.27 -28.36 15.90
N ILE A 368 -23.04 -29.36 15.05
CA ILE A 368 -21.91 -30.30 15.20
C ILE A 368 -20.59 -29.55 15.19
N ILE A 369 -20.38 -28.68 14.19
CA ILE A 369 -19.16 -27.87 14.07
C ILE A 369 -18.97 -26.97 15.30
N SER A 370 -20.05 -26.37 15.80
CA SER A 370 -20.02 -25.50 16.99
C SER A 370 -19.46 -26.19 18.24
N GLY A 371 -19.64 -27.51 18.33
CA GLY A 371 -19.17 -28.35 19.43
C GLY A 371 -17.66 -28.43 19.56
N TYR A 372 -16.89 -28.02 18.55
CA TYR A 372 -15.43 -28.08 18.53
C TYR A 372 -14.80 -26.69 18.65
N GLU A 373 -13.67 -26.60 19.36
CA GLU A 373 -12.92 -25.34 19.53
C GLU A 373 -12.13 -25.02 18.26
N LEU A 374 -12.81 -24.42 17.29
CA LEU A 374 -12.25 -24.02 15.99
C LEU A 374 -12.31 -22.49 15.81
N SER A 375 -11.28 -21.91 15.20
CA SER A 375 -11.33 -20.51 14.75
C SER A 375 -12.27 -20.36 13.56
N GLY A 376 -12.67 -19.13 13.21
CA GLY A 376 -13.48 -18.89 12.03
C GLY A 376 -12.80 -19.38 10.74
N GLY A 377 -11.48 -19.18 10.62
CA GLY A 377 -10.68 -19.71 9.51
C GLY A 377 -10.69 -21.24 9.44
N ASN A 378 -10.57 -21.92 10.59
CA ASN A 378 -10.66 -23.39 10.60
C ASN A 378 -12.06 -23.88 10.25
N ILE A 379 -13.11 -23.19 10.70
CA ILE A 379 -14.49 -23.53 10.33
C ILE A 379 -14.67 -23.42 8.82
N MET A 380 -14.17 -22.36 8.18
CA MET A 380 -14.23 -22.24 6.72
C MET A 380 -13.44 -23.34 6.00
N ASN A 381 -12.30 -23.79 6.55
CA ASN A 381 -11.58 -24.95 6.00
C ASN A 381 -12.38 -26.25 6.13
N VAL A 382 -13.08 -26.45 7.25
CA VAL A 382 -13.98 -27.61 7.44
C VAL A 382 -15.12 -27.55 6.43
N VAL A 383 -15.79 -26.40 6.29
CA VAL A 383 -16.87 -26.20 5.32
C VAL A 383 -16.39 -26.50 3.90
N GLN A 384 -15.26 -25.93 3.50
CA GLN A 384 -14.67 -26.16 2.18
C GLN A 384 -14.38 -27.64 1.94
N PHE A 385 -13.76 -28.30 2.92
CA PHE A 385 -13.46 -29.73 2.84
C PHE A 385 -14.74 -30.56 2.71
N SER A 386 -15.76 -30.29 3.53
CA SER A 386 -17.03 -31.00 3.50
C SER A 386 -17.76 -30.84 2.17
N CYS A 387 -17.80 -29.64 1.60
CA CYS A 387 -18.40 -29.40 0.29
C CYS A 387 -17.66 -30.15 -0.82
N LEU A 388 -16.32 -30.15 -0.81
CA LEU A 388 -15.52 -30.90 -1.78
C LEU A 388 -15.75 -32.41 -1.70
N GLN A 389 -15.92 -32.97 -0.49
CA GLN A 389 -16.24 -34.39 -0.33
C GLN A 389 -17.66 -34.73 -0.79
N ALA A 390 -18.63 -33.84 -0.59
CA ALA A 390 -19.99 -34.01 -1.08
C ALA A 390 -20.05 -34.00 -2.62
N ILE A 391 -19.31 -33.08 -3.26
CA ILE A 391 -19.20 -32.99 -4.72
C ILE A 391 -18.55 -34.27 -5.29
N GLU A 392 -17.44 -34.73 -4.69
CA GLU A 392 -16.78 -35.98 -5.11
C GLU A 392 -17.68 -37.21 -4.94
N GLY A 393 -18.54 -37.21 -3.93
CA GLY A 393 -19.53 -38.26 -3.70
C GLY A 393 -20.68 -38.28 -4.70
N GLY A 394 -20.92 -37.17 -5.42
CA GLY A 394 -21.92 -37.06 -6.49
C GLY A 394 -23.35 -36.70 -6.07
N ASP A 395 -23.62 -36.60 -4.76
CA ASP A 395 -24.97 -36.37 -4.22
C ASP A 395 -25.24 -34.92 -3.80
N ASP A 396 -24.22 -34.05 -3.77
CA ASP A 396 -24.28 -32.65 -3.27
C ASP A 396 -24.86 -32.52 -1.84
N VAL A 397 -24.83 -33.61 -1.07
CA VAL A 397 -25.26 -33.68 0.33
C VAL A 397 -24.03 -33.79 1.23
N VAL A 398 -23.91 -32.87 2.19
CA VAL A 398 -22.89 -32.92 3.22
C VAL A 398 -23.33 -33.85 4.34
N LEU A 399 -22.61 -34.98 4.47
CA LEU A 399 -22.82 -35.98 5.50
C LEU A 399 -21.99 -35.69 6.76
N GLN A 400 -22.47 -36.16 7.91
CA GLN A 400 -21.79 -35.98 9.20
C GLN A 400 -20.34 -36.51 9.16
N ASP A 401 -20.10 -37.66 8.53
CA ASP A 401 -18.76 -38.26 8.45
C ASP A 401 -17.75 -37.38 7.68
N MET A 402 -18.21 -36.63 6.68
CA MET A 402 -17.37 -35.71 5.91
C MET A 402 -16.95 -34.53 6.80
N VAL A 403 -17.90 -34.00 7.58
CA VAL A 403 -17.67 -32.89 8.52
C VAL A 403 -16.72 -33.31 9.63
N LEU A 404 -16.94 -34.47 10.26
CA LEU A 404 -16.06 -34.99 11.33
C LEU A 404 -14.64 -35.24 10.83
N LYS A 405 -14.47 -35.74 9.59
CA LYS A 405 -13.16 -35.86 8.95
C LYS A 405 -12.50 -34.50 8.75
N GLY A 406 -13.24 -33.48 8.30
CA GLY A 406 -12.75 -32.12 8.16
C GLY A 406 -12.28 -31.51 9.48
N ILE A 407 -13.12 -31.64 10.52
CA ILE A 407 -12.81 -31.17 11.89
C ILE A 407 -11.54 -31.85 12.41
N ARG A 408 -11.45 -33.18 12.26
CA ARG A 408 -10.26 -33.95 12.68
C ARG A 408 -9.00 -33.40 12.02
N ARG A 409 -9.02 -33.17 10.71
CA ARG A 409 -7.87 -32.63 9.96
C ARG A 409 -7.44 -31.26 10.48
N GLU A 410 -8.37 -30.37 10.79
CA GLU A 410 -8.02 -29.04 11.32
C GLU A 410 -7.47 -29.10 12.74
N ILE A 411 -8.03 -29.95 13.61
CA ILE A 411 -7.52 -30.13 14.99
C ILE A 411 -6.14 -30.79 14.99
N GLU A 412 -5.91 -31.80 14.14
CA GLU A 412 -4.61 -32.46 14.01
C GLU A 412 -3.53 -31.54 13.42
N LYS A 413 -3.89 -30.65 12.48
CA LYS A 413 -2.97 -29.61 11.96
C LYS A 413 -2.46 -28.67 13.06
N GLU A 414 -3.27 -28.41 14.08
CA GLU A 414 -2.87 -27.62 15.25
C GLU A 414 -2.09 -28.43 16.29
N GLY A 415 -1.81 -29.71 16.03
CA GLY A 415 -1.12 -30.60 16.96
C GLY A 415 -1.95 -31.03 18.17
N LYS A 416 -3.28 -30.89 18.11
CA LYS A 416 -4.20 -31.27 19.19
C LYS A 416 -4.78 -32.67 18.93
N MET A 417 -5.13 -33.40 20.00
CA MET A 417 -5.82 -34.70 19.89
C MET A 417 -7.30 -34.51 19.61
N PHE A 418 -7.79 -35.14 18.54
CA PHE A 418 -9.22 -35.20 18.22
C PHE A 418 -9.95 -36.13 19.20
N HIS A 419 -10.95 -35.58 19.90
CA HIS A 419 -11.87 -36.36 20.72
C HIS A 419 -13.23 -36.37 20.04
N ASN A 420 -13.75 -37.55 19.74
CA ASN A 420 -15.09 -37.66 19.16
C ASN A 420 -16.10 -37.26 20.23
N LYS A 421 -16.81 -36.14 20.03
CA LYS A 421 -17.90 -35.74 20.91
C LYS A 421 -19.13 -36.48 20.42
N SER A 422 -19.64 -37.41 21.24
CA SER A 422 -20.92 -38.06 20.96
C SER A 422 -21.99 -36.98 20.80
N VAL A 423 -22.50 -36.81 19.58
CA VAL A 423 -23.66 -35.96 19.31
C VAL A 423 -24.85 -36.74 19.88
N GLY A 424 -25.32 -36.30 21.05
CA GLY A 424 -26.45 -36.92 21.76
C GLY A 424 -27.78 -36.40 21.26
#